data_AF-A0A7X4KER7-F1
#
_entry.id   AF-A0A7X4KER7-F1
#
_cell.length_a   1.000
_cell.length_b   1.000
_cell.length_c   1.000
_cell.angle_alpha   90.00
_cell.angle_beta   90.00
_cell.angle_gamma   90.00
#
_symmetry.space_group_name_H-M   'P 1'
#
loop_
_entity.id
_entity.type
_entity.pdbx_description
1 polymer ?
#
loop_
_entity_poly.entity_id
_entity_poly.type
_entity_poly.pdbx_seq_one_letter_code
_entity_poly.pdbx_strand_id
1 'polypeptide(L)'
;MKIVFVTDGRVVGTALPTSPLVVVECPSQDVVKILVATETQVEEGWTHDVVDGVDVFSKPTPKPPTVGPNEFHFLWTIQEQMVIEELRADDVGVNLFMRRLDDPRTTEVVLSASAVQAAIAHTIDALVAAGVIAPENRDKRLAAIISGKPV
;
A
#
# COMPACT_ATOMS: atom_id res chain seq x y z
N MET A 1 -12.69 -28.15 -6.60
CA MET A 1 -11.35 -27.99 -7.19
C MET A 1 -11.43 -26.99 -8.33
N LYS A 2 -10.47 -26.06 -8.40
CA LYS A 2 -10.24 -25.15 -9.53
C LYS A 2 -8.77 -25.25 -9.95
N ILE A 3 -8.48 -24.90 -11.20
CA ILE A 3 -7.13 -24.85 -11.76
C ILE A 3 -6.66 -23.40 -11.68
N VAL A 4 -5.47 -23.18 -11.14
CA VAL A 4 -4.75 -21.91 -11.17
C VAL A 4 -3.63 -22.01 -12.20
N PHE A 5 -3.54 -21.03 -13.08
CA PHE A 5 -2.46 -20.92 -14.06
C PHE A 5 -1.42 -19.94 -13.54
N VAL A 6 -0.15 -20.37 -13.48
CA VAL A 6 0.97 -19.57 -12.98
C VAL A 6 2.06 -19.46 -14.05
N THR A 7 2.59 -18.26 -14.23
CA THR A 7 3.72 -17.96 -15.11
C THR A 7 4.67 -17.01 -14.40
N ASP A 8 5.97 -17.28 -14.41
CA ASP A 8 6.99 -16.45 -13.75
C ASP A 8 6.66 -16.11 -12.27
N GLY A 9 6.13 -17.09 -11.53
CA GLY A 9 5.71 -16.92 -10.13
C GLY A 9 4.47 -16.04 -9.95
N ARG A 10 3.67 -15.82 -10.99
CA ARG A 10 2.43 -15.01 -10.95
C ARG A 10 1.24 -15.76 -11.49
N VAL A 11 0.10 -15.59 -10.82
CA VAL A 11 -1.18 -16.12 -11.28
C VAL A 11 -1.68 -15.31 -12.48
N VAL A 12 -1.88 -15.99 -13.60
CA VAL A 12 -2.39 -15.42 -14.85
C VAL A 12 -3.85 -15.77 -15.13
N GLY A 13 -4.46 -16.60 -14.28
CA GLY A 13 -5.88 -16.91 -14.38
C GLY A 13 -6.32 -18.09 -13.52
N THR A 14 -7.64 -18.30 -13.45
CA THR A 14 -8.23 -19.47 -12.81
C THR A 14 -9.34 -20.06 -13.68
N ALA A 15 -9.52 -21.38 -13.64
CA ALA A 15 -10.58 -22.08 -14.38
C ALA A 15 -11.21 -23.19 -13.54
N LEU A 16 -12.49 -23.47 -13.77
CA LEU A 16 -13.11 -24.69 -13.25
C LEU A 16 -12.77 -25.88 -14.16
N PRO A 17 -12.50 -27.08 -13.60
CA PRO A 17 -12.09 -28.25 -14.36
C PRO A 17 -13.11 -28.75 -15.39
N THR A 18 -14.35 -28.26 -15.34
CA THR A 18 -15.44 -28.57 -16.28
C THR A 18 -15.68 -27.50 -17.34
N SER A 19 -14.93 -26.38 -17.33
CA SER A 19 -15.09 -25.33 -18.34
C SER A 19 -14.37 -25.71 -19.65
N PRO A 20 -15.09 -25.85 -20.78
CA PRO A 20 -14.51 -26.39 -22.02
C PRO A 20 -13.58 -25.42 -22.76
N LEU A 21 -13.48 -24.15 -22.39
CA LEU A 21 -12.56 -23.19 -23.02
C LEU A 21 -12.18 -22.09 -22.02
N VAL A 22 -10.96 -22.16 -21.49
CA VAL A 22 -10.23 -20.96 -21.08
C VAL A 22 -8.97 -20.95 -21.92
N VAL A 23 -9.02 -20.22 -23.03
CA VAL A 23 -7.82 -19.90 -23.81
C VAL A 23 -7.14 -18.78 -23.03
N VAL A 24 -6.21 -19.15 -22.15
CA VAL A 24 -5.23 -18.18 -21.65
C VAL A 24 -4.24 -18.00 -22.80
N GLU A 25 -4.45 -16.98 -23.64
CA GLU A 25 -3.44 -16.57 -24.61
C GLU A 25 -2.24 -16.00 -23.83
N CYS A 26 -1.33 -16.89 -23.43
CA CYS A 26 -0.07 -16.52 -22.80
C CYS A 26 1.06 -16.79 -23.78
N PRO A 27 1.86 -15.79 -24.19
CA PRO A 27 2.93 -15.96 -25.16
C PRO A 27 4.18 -16.67 -24.61
N SER A 28 4.17 -17.15 -23.36
CA SER A 28 5.31 -17.81 -22.71
C SER A 28 5.10 -19.33 -22.57
N GLN A 29 6.17 -20.11 -22.75
CA GLN A 29 6.14 -21.58 -22.71
C GLN A 29 6.09 -22.16 -21.29
N ASP A 30 6.12 -21.33 -20.24
CA ASP A 30 6.31 -21.72 -18.84
C ASP A 30 5.04 -21.52 -17.98
N VAL A 31 3.91 -22.11 -18.41
CA VAL A 31 2.66 -22.08 -17.62
C VAL A 31 2.55 -23.33 -16.75
N VAL A 32 2.57 -23.14 -15.43
CA VAL A 32 2.32 -24.18 -14.42
C VAL A 32 0.84 -24.23 -14.09
N LYS A 33 0.27 -25.45 -14.01
CA LYS A 33 -1.13 -25.68 -13.62
C LYS A 33 -1.18 -26.25 -12.22
N ILE A 34 -1.86 -25.57 -11.31
CA ILE A 34 -1.97 -25.96 -9.90
C ILE A 34 -3.43 -26.25 -9.58
N LEU A 35 -3.70 -27.42 -9.00
CA LEU A 35 -5.04 -27.80 -8.58
C LEU A 35 -5.27 -27.37 -7.13
N VAL A 36 -6.19 -26.44 -6.93
CA VAL A 36 -6.52 -25.92 -5.59
C VAL A 36 -7.99 -26.18 -5.27
N ALA A 37 -8.33 -26.10 -3.99
CA ALA A 37 -9.72 -26.23 -3.56
C ALA A 37 -10.55 -25.03 -4.06
N THR A 38 -11.87 -25.21 -4.23
CA THR A 38 -12.70 -24.17 -4.87
C THR A 38 -12.78 -22.91 -4.00
N GLU A 39 -12.74 -23.10 -2.68
CA GLU A 39 -12.77 -22.10 -1.64
C GLU A 39 -11.45 -21.31 -1.47
N THR A 40 -10.35 -21.79 -2.06
CA THR A 40 -9.07 -21.08 -2.01
C THR A 40 -9.21 -19.75 -2.76
N GLN A 41 -9.12 -18.62 -2.05
CA GLN A 41 -9.13 -17.30 -2.68
C GLN A 41 -7.81 -17.10 -3.42
N VAL A 42 -7.90 -16.97 -4.74
CA VAL A 42 -6.77 -16.70 -5.64
C VAL A 42 -7.35 -15.95 -6.82
N GLU A 43 -6.74 -14.82 -7.16
CA GLU A 43 -7.11 -13.99 -8.30
C GLU A 43 -5.89 -13.77 -9.20
N GLU A 44 -6.14 -13.29 -10.42
CA GLU A 44 -5.09 -12.87 -11.33
C GLU A 44 -4.20 -11.79 -10.70
N GLY A 45 -2.89 -11.85 -10.96
CA GLY A 45 -1.89 -10.93 -10.41
C GLY A 45 -1.37 -11.26 -9.02
N TRP A 46 -1.89 -12.32 -8.36
CA TRP A 46 -1.32 -12.85 -7.12
C TRP A 46 0.04 -13.51 -7.39
N THR A 47 0.96 -13.41 -6.44
CA THR A 47 2.23 -14.15 -6.49
C THR A 47 2.03 -15.57 -6.01
N HIS A 48 2.73 -16.50 -6.65
CA HIS A 48 2.78 -17.91 -6.29
C HIS A 48 4.19 -18.26 -5.85
N ASP A 49 4.29 -18.87 -4.67
CA ASP A 49 5.51 -19.41 -4.09
C ASP A 49 5.26 -20.84 -3.61
N VAL A 50 6.34 -21.61 -3.45
CA VAL A 50 6.30 -22.93 -2.83
C VAL A 50 7.07 -22.87 -1.53
N VAL A 51 6.36 -22.96 -0.40
CA VAL A 51 6.95 -22.94 0.94
C VAL A 51 6.78 -24.31 1.56
N ASP A 52 7.88 -24.98 1.90
CA ASP A 52 7.89 -26.34 2.46
C ASP A 52 7.10 -27.37 1.63
N GLY A 53 7.11 -27.21 0.30
CA GLY A 53 6.37 -28.07 -0.64
C GLY A 53 4.87 -27.78 -0.75
N VAL A 54 4.39 -26.69 -0.13
CA VAL A 54 3.00 -26.23 -0.20
C VAL A 54 2.91 -25.00 -1.10
N ASP A 55 1.96 -25.02 -2.04
CA ASP A 55 1.64 -23.87 -2.88
C ASP A 55 1.01 -22.74 -2.04
N VAL A 56 1.67 -21.59 -2.01
CA VAL A 56 1.22 -20.38 -1.30
C VAL A 56 0.92 -19.30 -2.32
N PHE A 57 -0.28 -18.72 -2.24
CA PHE A 57 -0.69 -17.59 -3.07
C PHE A 57 -0.80 -16.34 -2.22
N SER A 58 -0.08 -15.29 -2.61
CA SER A 58 -0.08 -14.02 -1.92
C SER A 58 -0.73 -12.94 -2.77
N LYS A 59 -1.72 -12.25 -2.21
CA LYS A 59 -2.32 -11.08 -2.83
C LYS A 59 -1.21 -10.05 -3.11
N PRO A 60 -1.19 -9.40 -4.30
CA PRO A 60 -0.22 -8.36 -4.54
C PRO A 60 -0.42 -7.27 -3.48
N THR A 61 0.64 -6.98 -2.73
CA THR A 61 0.62 -5.87 -1.79
C THR A 61 0.44 -4.59 -2.61
N PRO A 62 -0.63 -3.80 -2.39
CA PRO A 62 -0.75 -2.51 -3.05
C PRO A 62 0.51 -1.73 -2.71
N LYS A 63 1.29 -1.34 -3.72
CA LYS A 63 2.39 -0.41 -3.47
C LYS A 63 1.75 0.88 -2.95
N PRO A 64 2.20 1.43 -1.81
CA PRO A 64 1.76 2.74 -1.37
C PRO A 64 1.91 3.73 -2.53
N PRO A 65 0.89 4.53 -2.82
CA PRO A 65 0.90 5.37 -4.00
C PRO A 65 1.97 6.44 -3.89
N THR A 66 2.37 6.96 -5.04
CA THR A 66 3.07 8.24 -5.13
C THR A 66 2.01 9.31 -5.30
N VAL A 67 2.10 10.38 -4.51
CA VAL A 67 1.17 11.51 -4.57
C VAL A 67 1.93 12.82 -4.80
N GLY A 68 1.27 13.83 -5.35
CA GLY A 68 1.86 15.18 -5.40
C GLY A 68 1.96 15.83 -4.01
N PRO A 69 2.82 16.84 -3.79
CA PRO A 69 2.92 17.53 -2.49
C PRO A 69 1.60 18.17 -2.05
N ASN A 70 0.86 18.78 -2.98
CA ASN A 70 -0.46 19.35 -2.69
C ASN A 70 -1.47 18.26 -2.30
N GLU A 71 -1.47 17.14 -3.03
CA GLU A 71 -2.33 15.99 -2.72
C GLU A 71 -1.98 15.39 -1.35
N PHE A 72 -0.70 15.37 -0.99
CA PHE A 72 -0.23 14.93 0.31
C PHE A 72 -0.79 15.80 1.44
N HIS A 73 -0.82 17.13 1.27
CA HIS A 73 -1.44 18.03 2.24
C HIS A 73 -2.93 17.72 2.45
N PHE A 74 -3.66 17.32 1.40
CA PHE A 74 -5.05 16.88 1.49
C PHE A 74 -5.27 15.52 2.15
N LEU A 75 -4.22 14.76 2.47
CA LEU A 75 -4.35 13.54 3.29
C LEU A 75 -4.60 13.87 4.76
N TRP A 76 -4.30 15.09 5.19
CA TRP A 76 -4.53 15.61 6.53
C TRP A 76 -5.87 16.36 6.59
N THR A 77 -6.59 16.21 7.69
CA THR A 77 -7.78 17.03 7.97
C THR A 77 -7.38 18.47 8.23
N ILE A 78 -8.29 19.42 8.06
CA ILE A 78 -8.02 20.85 8.31
C ILE A 78 -7.53 21.09 9.75
N GLN A 79 -8.13 20.40 10.73
CA GLN A 79 -7.70 20.52 12.13
C GLN A 79 -6.28 20.02 12.35
N GLU A 80 -5.91 18.89 11.75
CA GLU A 80 -4.53 18.39 11.80
C GLU A 80 -3.56 19.35 11.10
N GLN A 81 -3.93 19.92 9.94
CA GLN A 81 -3.08 20.88 9.23
C GLN A 81 -2.80 22.13 10.06
N MET A 82 -3.82 22.68 10.74
CA MET A 82 -3.63 23.84 11.62
C MET A 82 -2.63 23.56 12.73
N VAL A 83 -2.75 22.40 13.40
CA VAL A 83 -1.84 22.04 14.50
C VAL A 83 -0.47 21.64 13.98
N ILE A 84 -0.37 21.02 12.80
CA ILE A 84 0.92 20.79 12.13
C ILE A 84 1.64 22.12 11.93
N GLU A 85 0.94 23.16 11.45
CA GLU A 85 1.55 24.47 11.24
C GLU A 85 2.04 25.10 12.54
N GLU A 86 1.28 24.99 13.63
CA GLU A 86 1.74 25.39 14.97
C GLU A 86 2.98 24.60 15.41
N LEU A 87 2.97 23.28 15.22
CA LEU A 87 4.09 22.39 15.57
C LEU A 87 5.36 22.68 14.76
N ARG A 88 5.30 23.32 13.59
CA ARG A 88 6.51 23.70 12.83
C ARG A 88 7.38 24.71 13.57
N ALA A 89 6.81 25.48 14.51
CA ALA A 89 7.57 26.42 15.32
C ALA A 89 8.46 25.71 16.36
N ASP A 90 7.96 24.60 16.92
CA ASP A 90 8.53 23.96 18.11
C ASP A 90 9.15 22.58 17.84
N ASP A 91 8.67 21.85 16.84
CA ASP A 91 9.17 20.52 16.44
C ASP A 91 10.01 20.60 15.16
N VAL A 92 11.33 20.44 15.33
CA VAL A 92 12.31 20.48 14.24
C VAL A 92 12.05 19.38 13.20
N GLY A 93 11.58 18.20 13.62
CA GLY A 93 11.29 17.07 12.74
C GLY A 93 10.09 17.35 11.84
N VAL A 94 8.99 17.83 12.42
CA VAL A 94 7.80 18.27 11.69
C VAL A 94 8.16 19.40 10.73
N ASN A 95 8.87 20.42 11.20
CA ASN A 95 9.27 21.55 10.36
C ASN A 95 10.14 21.13 9.17
N LEU A 96 11.15 20.28 9.41
CA LEU A 96 12.04 19.81 8.36
C LEU A 96 11.29 19.02 7.28
N PHE A 97 10.35 18.17 7.70
CA PHE A 97 9.52 17.40 6.78
C PHE A 97 8.59 18.29 5.96
N MET A 98 7.83 19.17 6.61
CA MET A 98 6.88 20.07 5.94
C MET A 98 7.60 21.03 4.99
N ARG A 99 8.74 21.60 5.40
CA ARG A 99 9.55 22.45 4.51
C ARG A 99 10.02 21.72 3.26
N ARG A 100 10.29 20.42 3.34
CA ARG A 100 10.67 19.62 2.17
C ARG A 100 9.49 19.38 1.23
N LEU A 101 8.29 19.22 1.78
CA LEU A 101 7.05 19.13 0.98
C LEU A 101 6.73 20.45 0.29
N ASP A 102 6.99 21.58 0.95
CA ASP A 102 6.75 22.92 0.42
C ASP A 102 7.82 23.38 -0.60
N ASP A 103 8.93 22.64 -0.75
CA ASP A 103 9.96 22.97 -1.73
C ASP A 103 9.39 22.81 -3.15
N PRO A 104 9.43 23.85 -4.01
CA PRO A 104 8.88 23.79 -5.36
C PRO A 104 9.57 22.75 -6.26
N ARG A 105 10.73 22.22 -5.86
CA ARG A 105 11.43 21.12 -6.55
C ARG A 105 10.89 19.74 -6.16
N THR A 106 10.12 19.63 -5.08
CA THR A 106 9.46 18.39 -4.71
C THR A 106 8.26 18.21 -5.63
N THR A 107 8.34 17.24 -6.54
CA THR A 107 7.26 16.93 -7.49
C THR A 107 6.38 15.80 -7.01
N GLU A 108 6.93 14.93 -6.16
CA GLU A 108 6.32 13.65 -5.79
C GLU A 108 6.70 13.26 -4.36
N VAL A 109 5.75 12.62 -3.67
CA VAL A 109 5.91 12.03 -2.35
C VAL A 109 5.66 10.54 -2.47
N VAL A 110 6.72 9.76 -2.32
CA VAL A 110 6.67 8.30 -2.40
C VAL A 110 6.30 7.74 -1.02
N LEU A 111 5.03 7.39 -0.80
CA LEU A 111 4.53 6.94 0.51
C LEU A 111 5.10 5.58 0.96
N SER A 112 5.75 4.86 0.05
CA SER A 112 6.46 3.62 0.34
C SER A 112 7.89 3.84 0.84
N ALA A 113 8.43 5.05 0.71
CA ALA A 113 9.79 5.36 1.15
C ALA A 113 9.87 5.36 2.68
N SER A 114 10.83 4.63 3.24
CA SER A 114 11.02 4.50 4.69
C SER A 114 11.18 5.85 5.40
N ALA A 115 11.91 6.79 4.79
CA ALA A 115 12.08 8.13 5.32
C ALA A 115 10.76 8.93 5.36
N VAL A 116 9.89 8.76 4.35
CA VAL A 116 8.56 9.40 4.31
C VAL A 116 7.66 8.79 5.38
N GLN A 117 7.65 7.47 5.52
CA GLN A 117 6.85 6.78 6.55
C GLN A 117 7.29 7.15 7.96
N ALA A 118 8.60 7.26 8.21
CA ALA A 118 9.13 7.71 9.49
C ALA A 118 8.73 9.16 9.81
N ALA A 119 8.78 10.04 8.80
CA ALA A 119 8.34 11.43 8.98
C ALA A 119 6.84 11.54 9.25
N ILE A 120 5.99 10.79 8.52
CA ILE A 120 4.54 10.72 8.77
C ILE A 120 4.27 10.20 10.19
N ALA A 121 4.93 9.12 10.59
CA ALA A 121 4.80 8.54 11.92
C ALA A 121 5.15 9.58 13.00
N HIS A 122 6.27 10.29 12.85
CA HIS A 122 6.68 11.36 13.76
C HIS A 122 5.64 12.49 13.84
N THR A 123 5.11 12.95 12.70
CA THR A 123 4.06 13.98 12.67
C THR A 123 2.78 13.52 13.37
N ILE A 124 2.38 12.26 13.19
CA ILE A 124 1.21 11.70 13.89
C ILE A 124 1.48 11.62 15.39
N ASP A 125 2.66 11.18 15.82
CA ASP A 125 3.01 11.09 17.23
C ASP A 125 2.99 12.48 17.91
N ALA A 126 3.43 13.52 17.19
CA ALA A 126 3.32 14.91 17.64
C ALA A 126 1.85 15.37 17.74
N LEU A 127 0.99 15.00 16.79
CA LEU A 127 -0.44 15.29 16.83
C LEU A 127 -1.19 14.54 17.94
N VAL A 128 -0.75 13.33 18.28
CA VAL A 128 -1.24 12.59 19.45
C VAL A 128 -0.84 13.30 20.74
N ALA A 129 0.43 13.74 20.85
CA ALA A 129 0.90 14.50 21.99
C ALA A 129 0.17 15.85 22.16
N ALA A 130 -0.22 16.48 21.05
CA ALA A 130 -1.04 17.70 21.03
C ALA A 130 -2.54 17.45 21.30
N GLY A 131 -2.97 16.19 21.43
CA GLY A 131 -4.37 15.82 21.71
C GLY A 131 -5.33 15.94 20.51
N VAL A 132 -4.81 16.11 19.29
CA VAL A 132 -5.63 16.16 18.06
C VAL A 132 -6.07 14.77 17.63
N ILE A 133 -5.17 13.80 17.75
CA ILE A 133 -5.42 12.39 17.45
C ILE A 133 -5.46 11.63 18.77
N ALA A 134 -6.53 10.88 19.00
CA ALA A 134 -6.59 9.99 20.17
C ALA A 134 -5.51 8.88 20.05
N PRO A 135 -4.77 8.55 21.11
CA PRO A 135 -3.68 7.55 21.05
C PRO A 135 -4.09 6.22 20.43
N GLU A 136 -5.30 5.74 20.71
CA GLU A 136 -5.87 4.51 20.15
C GLU A 136 -6.12 4.56 18.63
N ASN A 137 -6.18 5.75 18.04
CA ASN A 137 -6.38 5.95 16.61
C ASN A 137 -5.08 6.18 15.83
N ARG A 138 -3.93 6.23 16.53
CA ARG A 138 -2.62 6.53 15.95
C ARG A 138 -2.28 5.65 14.74
N ASP A 139 -2.34 4.32 14.91
CA ASP A 139 -1.98 3.38 13.85
C ASP A 139 -3.00 3.35 12.71
N LYS A 140 -4.28 3.54 13.05
CA LYS A 140 -5.34 3.66 12.05
C LYS A 140 -5.12 4.89 11.17
N ARG A 141 -4.71 6.02 11.77
CA ARG A 141 -4.42 7.24 11.04
C ARG A 141 -3.18 7.10 10.17
N LEU A 142 -2.12 6.48 10.70
CA LEU A 142 -0.91 6.19 9.94
C LEU A 142 -1.21 5.34 8.70
N ALA A 143 -1.97 4.25 8.87
CA ALA A 143 -2.37 3.41 7.77
C ALA A 143 -3.21 4.17 6.73
N ALA A 144 -4.10 5.07 7.17
CA ALA A 144 -4.90 5.90 6.26
C ALA A 144 -4.02 6.84 5.41
N ILE A 145 -3.06 7.55 6.02
CA ILE A 145 -2.18 8.46 5.27
C ILE A 145 -1.27 7.68 4.31
N ILE A 146 -0.67 6.58 4.74
CA ILE A 146 0.20 5.74 3.89
C ILE A 146 -0.59 5.13 2.71
N SER A 147 -1.90 4.93 2.87
CA SER A 147 -2.75 4.45 1.76
C SER A 147 -2.92 5.48 0.64
N GLY A 148 -2.60 6.76 0.89
CA GLY A 148 -2.74 7.88 -0.06
C GLY A 148 -4.18 8.17 -0.46
N LYS A 149 -5.17 7.68 0.30
CA LYS A 149 -6.57 7.99 0.08
C LYS A 149 -6.93 9.24 0.90
N PRO A 150 -7.52 10.27 0.28
CA PRO A 150 -8.05 11.41 1.02
C PRO A 150 -9.10 10.94 2.03
N VAL A 151 -9.13 11.59 3.18
CA VAL A 151 -10.09 11.33 4.27
C VAL A 151 -11.43 12.00 3.98
#